data_AF-A0A645H7D8-F1
#
_entry.id   AF-A0A645H7D8-F1
#
_cell.length_a   1.000
_cell.length_b   1.000
_cell.length_c   1.000
_cell.angle_alpha   90.00
_cell.angle_beta   90.00
_cell.angle_gamma   90.00
#
_symmetry.space_group_name_H-M   'P 1'
#
loop_
_entity.id
_entity.type
_entity.pdbx_description
1 polymer ?
#
loop_
_entity_poly.entity_id
_entity_poly.type
_entity_poly.pdbx_seq_one_letter_code
_entity_poly.pdbx_strand_id
1 'polypeptide(L)' 'MLFITGDQAHSKEFSEDAYKRAAEPKELYYVPGAGHVDLYDRVNLIPFDKLTSFFSKYLK' A
#
# COMPACT_ATOMS: atom_id res chain seq x y z
N MET A 1 7.57 5.83 5.70
CA MET A 1 7.22 4.43 5.37
C MET A 1 5.90 4.40 4.62
N LEU A 2 5.77 3.60 3.56
CA LEU A 2 4.52 3.48 2.79
C LEU A 2 3.96 2.07 2.93
N PHE A 3 2.73 1.96 3.42
CA PHE A 3 1.94 0.73 3.45
C PHE A 3 0.92 0.77 2.32
N ILE A 4 0.74 -0.35 1.62
CA ILE A 4 -0.24 -0.50 0.54
C ILE A 4 -1.06 -1.75 0.82
N THR A 5 -2.38 -1.62 0.78
CA THR A 5 -3.30 -2.76 0.95
C THR A 5 -4.55 -2.58 0.10
N GLY A 6 -5.20 -3.67 -0.28
CA GLY A 6 -6.50 -3.60 -0.93
C GLY A 6 -7.61 -3.32 0.09
N ASP A 7 -8.61 -2.52 -0.27
CA ASP A 7 -9.71 -2.18 0.66
C ASP A 7 -10.67 -3.37 0.94
N GLN A 8 -10.71 -4.34 0.01
CA GLN A 8 -11.42 -5.62 0.14
C GLN A 8 -10.52 -6.76 0.62
N ALA A 9 -9.23 -6.50 0.89
CA ALA A 9 -8.33 -7.53 1.38
C ALA A 9 -8.70 -7.92 2.82
N HIS A 10 -8.95 -9.22 3.05
CA HIS A 10 -9.08 -9.79 4.40
C HIS A 10 -7.87 -9.42 5.28
N SER A 11 -6.68 -9.33 4.68
CA SER A 11 -5.43 -9.04 5.37
C SER A 11 -5.20 -7.55 5.66
N LYS A 12 -6.14 -6.64 5.35
CA LYS A 12 -5.89 -5.18 5.47
C LYS A 12 -5.59 -4.73 6.90
N GLU A 13 -6.16 -5.42 7.88
CA GLU A 13 -5.94 -5.15 9.31
C GLU A 13 -4.46 -5.21 9.69
N PHE A 14 -3.65 -6.08 9.06
CA PHE A 14 -2.22 -6.15 9.34
C PHE A 14 -1.48 -4.88 8.92
N SER A 15 -1.84 -4.31 7.76
CA SER A 15 -1.28 -3.04 7.29
C SER A 15 -1.73 -1.88 8.16
N GLU A 16 -2.99 -1.86 8.59
CA GLU A 16 -3.53 -0.83 9.50
C GLU A 16 -2.84 -0.86 10.87
N ASP A 17 -2.66 -2.05 11.44
CA ASP A 17 -2.02 -2.22 12.73
C ASP A 17 -0.52 -1.90 12.67
N ALA A 18 0.17 -2.29 11.59
CA ALA A 18 1.55 -1.88 11.36
C ALA A 18 1.65 -0.35 11.19
N TYR A 19 0.72 0.27 10.46
CA TYR A 19 0.64 1.71 10.31
C TYR A 19 0.45 2.41 11.65
N LYS A 20 -0.49 1.97 12.51
CA LYS A 20 -0.70 2.55 13.85
C LYS A 20 0.58 2.55 14.69
N ARG A 21 1.38 1.49 14.61
CA ARG A 21 2.62 1.30 15.40
C ARG A 21 3.84 2.01 14.82
N ALA A 22 3.86 2.30 13.52
CA ALA A 22 4.99 2.97 12.87
C ALA A 22 5.12 4.43 13.33
N ALA A 23 6.35 4.97 13.36
CA ALA A 23 6.60 6.38 13.59
C ALA A 23 6.39 7.21 12.30
N GLU A 24 6.15 8.51 12.46
CA GLU A 24 6.11 9.44 11.33
C GLU A 24 7.51 9.71 10.75
N PRO A 25 7.65 9.98 9.44
CA PRO A 25 6.57 10.08 8.43
C PRO A 25 6.12 8.71 7.89
N LYS A 26 4.80 8.49 7.87
CA LYS A 26 4.16 7.26 7.34
C LYS A 26 2.92 7.54 6.51
N GLU A 27 2.63 6.63 5.59
CA GLU A 27 1.46 6.69 4.71
C GLU A 27 0.81 5.30 4.63
N LEU A 28 -0.53 5.25 4.64
CA LEU A 28 -1.33 4.05 4.36
C LEU A 28 -2.20 4.32 3.14
N TYR A 29 -2.00 3.54 2.09
CA TYR A 29 -2.72 3.67 0.82
C TYR A 29 -3.61 2.44 0.59
N TYR A 30 -4.90 2.69 0.40
CA TYR A 30 -5.88 1.67 0.04
C TYR A 30 -6.07 1.63 -1.47
N VAL A 31 -5.95 0.45 -2.07
CA VAL A 31 -6.30 0.22 -3.48
C VAL A 31 -7.79 -0.15 -3.54
N PRO A 32 -8.66 0.70 -4.13
CA PRO A 32 -10.10 0.44 -4.17
C PRO A 32 -10.44 -0.83 -4.96
N GLY A 33 -11.29 -1.67 -4.39
CA GLY A 33 -11.78 -2.90 -5.01
C GLY A 33 -10.77 -4.06 -5.05
N ALA A 34 -9.55 -3.89 -4.53
CA ALA A 34 -8.54 -4.94 -4.54
C ALA A 34 -8.64 -5.85 -3.30
N GLY A 35 -8.55 -7.16 -3.53
CA GLY A 35 -8.32 -8.19 -2.51
C GLY A 35 -6.83 -8.43 -2.23
N HIS A 36 -6.53 -9.43 -1.39
CA HIS A 36 -5.16 -9.74 -0.98
C HIS A 36 -4.26 -10.14 -2.17
N VAL A 37 -4.73 -11.09 -2.99
CA VAL A 37 -3.95 -11.63 -4.10
C VAL A 37 -3.98 -10.74 -5.34
N ASP A 38 -4.94 -9.82 -5.45
CA ASP A 38 -5.09 -8.97 -6.64
C ASP A 38 -3.86 -8.09 -6.88
N LEU A 39 -3.16 -7.69 -5.81
CA LEU A 39 -1.95 -6.88 -5.91
C LEU A 39 -0.68 -7.68 -6.25
N TYR A 40 -0.80 -8.99 -6.49
CA TYR A 40 0.34 -9.85 -6.85
C TYR A 40 0.58 -9.83 -8.36
N ASP A 41 -0.50 -9.89 -9.16
CA ASP A 41 -0.41 -10.15 -10.60
C ASP A 41 -1.38 -9.32 -11.47
N ARG A 42 -2.44 -8.72 -10.90
CA ARG A 42 -3.35 -7.84 -11.65
C ARG A 42 -2.71 -6.48 -11.81
N VAL A 43 -1.86 -6.36 -12.82
CA VAL A 43 -1.05 -5.15 -13.10
C VAL A 43 -1.85 -3.85 -13.23
N ASN A 44 -3.13 -3.94 -13.58
CA ASN A 44 -4.05 -2.80 -13.66
C ASN A 44 -4.56 -2.31 -12.29
N LEU A 45 -4.40 -3.11 -11.23
CA LEU A 45 -4.74 -2.74 -9.85
C LEU A 45 -3.51 -2.35 -9.03
N ILE A 46 -2.31 -2.77 -9.43
CA ILE A 46 -1.07 -2.42 -8.72
C ILE A 46 -0.80 -0.90 -8.86
N PRO A 47 -0.65 -0.15 -7.76
CA PRO A 47 -0.49 1.31 -7.81
C PRO A 47 0.97 1.70 -8.12
N PHE A 48 1.47 1.35 -9.30
CA PHE A 48 2.85 1.62 -9.73
C PHE A 48 3.21 3.11 -9.70
N ASP A 49 2.26 4.00 -10.03
CA ASP A 49 2.47 5.45 -9.97
C ASP A 49 2.75 5.94 -8.54
N LYS A 50 2.03 5.39 -7.55
CA LYS A 50 2.23 5.72 -6.13
C LYS A 50 3.60 5.25 -5.65
N LEU A 51 4.01 4.03 -6.01
CA LEU A 51 5.32 3.48 -5.71
C LEU A 51 6.44 4.31 -6.36
N THR A 52 6.30 4.62 -7.64
CA THR A 52 7.28 5.40 -8.41
C THR A 52 7.44 6.80 -7.81
N SER A 53 6.34 7.47 -7.49
CA SER A 53 6.33 8.79 -6.83
C SER A 53 7.00 8.74 -5.45
N PHE A 54 6.68 7.73 -4.64
CA PHE A 54 7.27 7.56 -3.32
C PHE A 54 8.79 7.34 -3.40
N PHE A 55 9.25 6.41 -4.23
CA PHE A 55 10.68 6.13 -4.36
C PHE A 55 11.45 7.28 -5.00
N SER A 56 10.92 7.93 -6.04
CA SER A 56 11.53 9.13 -6.63
C SER A 56 11.72 10.26 -5.61
N LYS A 57 10.82 10.38 -4.65
CA LYS A 57 10.90 11.40 -3.59
C LYS A 57 11.94 11.07 -2.52
N TYR A 58 12.04 9.80 -2.10
CA TYR A 58 12.78 9.41 -0.90
C TYR A 58 14.08 8.62 -1.16
N LEU A 59 14.31 8.06 -2.36
CA LEU A 59 15.53 7.32 -2.75
C LEU A 59 16.32 8.08 -3.82
N LYS A 60 17.04 9.13 -3.40
CA LYS A 60 17.97 9.85 -4.27
C LYS A 60 19.21 9.02 -4.60
#